data_AF-F7BLF3-F1
#
_entry.id   AF-F7BLF3-F1
#
_cell.length_a   1.000
_cell.length_b   1.000
_cell.length_c   1.000
_cell.angle_alpha   90.00
_cell.angle_beta   90.00
_cell.angle_gamma   90.00
#
_symmetry.space_group_name_H-M   'P 1'
#
loop_
_entity.id
_entity.type
_entity.pdbx_description
1 polymer ?
#
loop_
_entity_poly.entity_id
_entity_poly.type
_entity_poly.pdbx_seq_one_letter_code
_entity_poly.pdbx_strand_id
1 'polypeptide(L)'
;MAARNIVTCVLNSQRSLCNICCYTPIVTRRTYRNRPSHNIGRVHGLVIKDKPIETKGLGVWKPKDIEASKPTNFNTLNFVVSGYDMVLVENFATYVHRLMIKFKQNVTETYAIPTTSTSVKKMGKNASADVEQMDTDIVLNNHQRVVQVKDLPSTLAPMLLQQLMHTVPQSVSFSVKQYTEEDLNMRYQQRIEIEREKAELQALLDSR
;
A
#
# COMPACT_ATOMS: atom_id res chain seq x y z
N MET A 1 27.34 39.86 -45.48
CA MET A 1 27.71 39.02 -44.31
C MET A 1 28.10 39.93 -43.17
N ALA A 2 27.27 40.04 -42.13
CA ALA A 2 27.66 40.60 -40.85
C ALA A 2 26.75 39.95 -39.78
N ALA A 3 27.29 38.94 -39.10
CA ALA A 3 26.62 38.23 -38.03
C ALA A 3 26.43 39.19 -36.84
N ARG A 4 25.18 39.53 -36.53
CA ARG A 4 24.84 40.20 -35.27
C ARG A 4 24.92 39.15 -34.18
N ASN A 5 26.02 39.17 -33.42
CA ASN A 5 26.19 38.37 -32.22
C ASN A 5 25.10 38.76 -31.19
N ILE A 6 24.09 37.90 -31.06
CA ILE A 6 23.09 38.02 -30.01
C ILE A 6 23.74 37.51 -28.72
N VAL A 7 24.25 38.44 -27.91
CA VAL A 7 24.72 38.12 -26.57
C VAL A 7 23.49 37.93 -25.68
N THR A 8 23.12 36.67 -25.46
CA THR A 8 22.10 36.30 -24.48
C THR A 8 22.69 36.47 -23.07
N CYS A 9 22.45 37.62 -22.45
CA CYS A 9 22.80 37.85 -21.06
C CYS A 9 21.81 37.12 -20.15
N VAL A 10 22.20 35.93 -19.68
CA VAL A 10 21.54 35.24 -18.57
C VAL A 10 21.84 36.05 -17.31
N LEU A 11 20.83 36.78 -16.80
CA LEU A 11 20.90 37.51 -15.54
C LEU A 11 20.91 36.52 -14.37
N ASN A 12 22.08 35.95 -14.11
CA ASN A 12 22.34 35.20 -12.91
C ASN A 12 22.93 36.15 -11.86
N SER A 13 22.22 36.24 -10.74
CA SER A 13 22.70 36.61 -9.40
C SER A 13 23.93 37.54 -9.31
N GLN A 14 23.63 38.80 -8.99
CA GLN A 14 24.47 39.73 -8.24
C GLN A 14 25.75 40.23 -8.95
N ARG A 15 25.65 41.49 -9.41
CA ARG A 15 26.70 42.43 -9.84
C ARG A 15 27.12 42.33 -11.31
N SER A 16 26.42 43.10 -12.15
CA SER A 16 27.01 43.72 -13.34
C SER A 16 27.11 45.22 -13.11
N LEU A 17 28.31 45.79 -13.25
CA LEU A 17 28.54 47.24 -13.31
C LEU A 17 28.71 47.60 -14.79
N CYS A 18 27.90 48.53 -15.29
CA CYS A 18 28.04 49.13 -16.62
C CYS A 18 28.84 50.42 -16.49
N ASN A 19 29.98 50.52 -17.17
CA ASN A 19 30.95 51.61 -17.03
C ASN A 19 30.65 52.88 -17.86
N ILE A 20 29.45 53.05 -18.42
CA ILE A 20 29.16 54.14 -19.38
C ILE A 20 27.93 55.00 -19.02
N CYS A 21 27.20 54.71 -17.94
CA CYS A 21 26.06 55.53 -17.53
C CYS A 21 26.22 56.04 -16.10
N CYS A 22 25.89 57.32 -15.92
CA CYS A 22 25.92 58.10 -14.70
C CYS A 22 25.61 57.33 -13.40
N TYR A 23 26.38 57.69 -12.37
CA TYR A 23 26.40 57.20 -10.99
C TYR A 23 25.01 57.11 -10.32
N THR A 24 24.22 56.11 -10.68
CA THR A 24 23.15 55.57 -9.84
C THR A 24 23.14 54.06 -10.03
N PRO A 25 23.34 53.25 -8.98
CA PRO A 25 23.13 51.84 -9.11
C PRO A 25 21.62 51.67 -9.38
N ILE A 26 21.26 51.25 -10.60
CA ILE A 26 19.95 50.63 -10.83
C ILE A 26 20.02 49.30 -10.08
N VAL A 27 19.83 49.40 -8.77
CA VAL A 27 19.53 48.26 -7.94
C VAL A 27 18.16 47.83 -8.43
N THR A 28 18.11 46.80 -9.26
CA THR A 28 16.89 46.02 -9.51
C THR A 28 16.56 45.28 -8.21
N ARG A 29 16.31 46.02 -7.13
CA ARG A 29 15.67 45.52 -5.92
C ARG A 29 14.33 45.01 -6.42
N ARG A 30 14.13 43.70 -6.41
CA ARG A 30 12.80 43.11 -6.50
C ARG A 30 11.99 43.67 -5.34
N THR A 31 11.35 44.82 -5.54
CA THR A 31 10.64 45.60 -4.50
C THR A 31 9.50 44.79 -3.87
N TYR A 32 9.00 43.79 -4.58
CA TYR A 32 7.94 42.89 -4.14
C TYR A 32 8.37 41.92 -3.01
N ARG A 33 9.67 41.59 -2.89
CA ARG A 33 10.15 40.62 -1.87
C ARG A 33 9.97 41.12 -0.42
N ASN A 34 9.93 42.43 -0.24
CA ASN A 34 9.76 43.09 1.05
C ASN A 34 8.30 43.54 1.31
N ARG A 35 7.35 43.15 0.46
CA ARG A 35 5.92 43.45 0.66
C ARG A 35 5.28 42.41 1.58
N PRO A 36 4.25 42.77 2.36
CA PRO A 36 3.52 41.83 3.20
C PRO A 36 2.83 40.72 2.39
N SER A 37 2.54 40.95 1.11
CA SER A 37 1.96 39.96 0.18
C SER A 37 2.99 39.03 -0.47
N HIS A 38 4.27 39.13 -0.08
CA HIS A 38 5.30 38.23 -0.59
C HIS A 38 5.01 36.78 -0.16
N ASN A 39 5.16 35.82 -1.08
CA ASN A 39 4.88 34.39 -0.89
C ASN A 39 3.40 33.99 -0.68
N ILE A 40 2.42 34.87 -0.95
CA ILE A 40 1.00 34.48 -0.89
C ILE A 40 0.66 33.29 -1.79
N GLY A 41 1.37 33.13 -2.92
CA GLY A 41 1.23 31.99 -3.84
C GLY A 41 2.18 30.83 -3.58
N ARG A 42 2.87 30.77 -2.44
CA ARG A 42 3.81 29.68 -2.14
C ARG A 42 3.04 28.40 -1.81
N VAL A 43 2.95 27.51 -2.79
CA VAL A 43 2.30 26.19 -2.64
C VAL A 43 3.28 25.09 -2.20
N HIS A 44 4.58 25.34 -2.28
CA HIS A 44 5.60 24.39 -1.85
C HIS A 44 5.59 24.22 -0.32
N GLY A 45 5.25 23.01 0.16
CA GLY A 45 5.11 22.68 1.57
C GLY A 45 3.68 22.48 2.05
N LEU A 46 2.68 22.84 1.23
CA LEU A 46 1.25 22.55 1.53
C LEU A 46 0.91 21.08 1.26
N VAL A 47 1.47 20.53 0.17
CA VAL A 47 1.41 19.11 -0.14
C VAL A 47 2.73 18.49 0.28
N ILE A 48 2.68 17.61 1.28
CA ILE A 48 3.79 16.73 1.59
C ILE A 48 3.87 15.74 0.42
N LYS A 49 4.82 15.97 -0.50
CA LYS A 49 5.14 14.96 -1.49
C LYS A 49 5.94 13.90 -0.77
N ASP A 50 5.40 12.69 -0.72
CA ASP A 50 6.19 11.54 -0.30
C ASP A 50 7.46 11.53 -1.14
N LYS A 51 8.62 11.53 -0.47
CA LYS A 51 9.88 11.33 -1.19
C LYS A 51 9.74 9.99 -1.91
N PRO A 52 10.11 9.90 -3.21
CA PRO A 52 10.23 8.59 -3.82
C PRO A 52 11.12 7.76 -2.91
N ILE A 53 10.65 6.57 -2.52
CA ILE A 53 11.38 5.65 -1.66
C ILE A 53 12.79 5.57 -2.25
N GLU A 54 13.79 6.08 -1.54
CA GLU A 54 15.16 6.16 -2.06
C GLU A 54 15.64 4.72 -2.28
N THR A 55 15.50 4.21 -3.51
CA THR A 55 16.16 2.97 -3.94
C THR A 55 17.65 3.27 -4.01
N LYS A 56 18.32 3.24 -2.87
CA LYS A 56 19.78 3.21 -2.81
C LYS A 56 20.21 1.83 -3.34
N GLY A 57 20.38 1.73 -4.66
CA GLY A 57 20.83 0.54 -5.39
C GLY A 57 19.74 -0.22 -6.13
N LEU A 58 20.04 -0.60 -7.38
CA LEU A 58 19.39 -1.65 -8.19
C LEU A 58 17.86 -1.69 -8.26
N GLY A 59 17.13 -0.58 -8.07
CA GLY A 59 15.68 -0.53 -8.36
C GLY A 59 14.81 -1.59 -7.67
N VAL A 60 15.33 -2.27 -6.64
CA VAL A 60 14.60 -3.32 -5.94
C VAL A 60 13.65 -2.63 -4.97
N TRP A 61 12.36 -2.73 -5.25
CA TRP A 61 11.32 -2.32 -4.32
C TRP A 61 11.45 -3.17 -3.05
N LYS A 62 11.49 -2.51 -1.89
CA LYS A 62 11.47 -3.17 -0.58
C LYS A 62 10.12 -2.93 0.07
N PRO A 63 9.53 -3.95 0.72
CA PRO A 63 8.33 -3.73 1.53
C PRO A 63 8.65 -2.73 2.65
N LYS A 64 7.62 -1.97 3.05
CA LYS A 64 7.75 -1.07 4.20
C LYS A 64 7.92 -1.92 5.46
N ASP A 65 8.86 -1.53 6.31
CA ASP A 65 9.10 -2.18 7.59
C ASP A 65 7.82 -2.16 8.46
N ILE A 66 7.63 -3.22 9.24
CA ILE A 66 6.51 -3.33 10.18
C ILE A 66 6.84 -2.46 11.40
N GLU A 67 6.05 -1.42 11.64
CA GLU A 67 6.26 -0.53 12.79
C GLU A 67 5.95 -1.26 14.11
N ALA A 68 6.68 -0.95 15.18
CA ALA A 68 6.37 -1.50 16.50
C ALA A 68 5.07 -0.90 17.06
N SER A 69 4.28 -1.70 17.78
CA SER A 69 3.03 -1.22 18.39
C SER A 69 3.31 -0.13 19.42
N LYS A 70 2.58 0.98 19.33
CA LYS A 70 2.55 2.03 20.35
C LYS A 70 1.51 1.64 21.42
N PRO A 71 1.63 2.10 22.68
CA PRO A 71 0.65 1.74 23.73
C PRO A 71 -0.75 2.31 23.46
N THR A 72 -0.84 3.44 22.77
CA THR A 72 -2.11 4.14 22.51
C THR A 72 -2.82 3.64 21.25
N ASN A 73 -2.05 3.19 20.25
CA ASN A 73 -2.55 2.84 18.93
C ASN A 73 -2.07 1.45 18.54
N PHE A 74 -2.97 0.66 17.95
CA PHE A 74 -2.59 -0.53 17.24
C PHE A 74 -1.69 -0.18 16.06
N ASN A 75 -0.82 -1.12 15.69
CA ASN A 75 -0.02 -1.04 14.48
C ASN A 75 -0.92 -1.18 13.23
N THR A 76 -0.39 -1.75 12.16
CA THR A 76 -1.09 -2.05 10.93
C THR A 76 -1.95 -3.29 11.12
N LEU A 77 -3.25 -3.14 10.90
CA LEU A 77 -4.25 -4.21 11.02
C LEU A 77 -4.79 -4.56 9.63
N ASN A 78 -4.97 -5.87 9.42
CA ASN A 78 -5.59 -6.45 8.26
C ASN A 78 -7.02 -6.87 8.59
N PHE A 79 -7.98 -6.21 7.97
CA PHE A 79 -9.39 -6.61 7.99
C PHE A 79 -9.63 -7.55 6.82
N VAL A 80 -9.71 -8.85 7.12
CA VAL A 80 -9.85 -9.91 6.13
C VAL A 80 -11.31 -10.31 6.00
N VAL A 81 -11.83 -10.18 4.80
CA VAL A 81 -13.16 -10.61 4.39
C VAL A 81 -12.99 -11.82 3.48
N SER A 82 -13.59 -12.95 3.84
CA SER A 82 -13.59 -14.17 3.03
C SER A 82 -14.98 -14.74 2.83
N GLY A 83 -15.24 -15.36 1.68
CA GLY A 83 -16.53 -15.92 1.34
C GLY A 83 -16.53 -16.62 -0.01
N TYR A 84 -17.53 -17.46 -0.26
CA TYR A 84 -17.66 -18.21 -1.52
C TYR A 84 -18.27 -17.38 -2.65
N ASP A 85 -19.11 -16.40 -2.32
CA ASP A 85 -19.65 -15.46 -3.30
C ASP A 85 -18.75 -14.21 -3.40
N MET A 86 -18.16 -14.03 -4.58
CA MET A 86 -17.30 -12.89 -4.88
C MET A 86 -18.01 -11.54 -4.68
N VAL A 87 -19.27 -11.43 -5.09
CA VAL A 87 -20.01 -10.16 -5.10
C VAL A 87 -20.25 -9.67 -3.68
N LEU A 88 -20.65 -10.57 -2.77
CA LEU A 88 -20.85 -10.24 -1.36
C LEU A 88 -19.56 -9.81 -0.69
N VAL A 89 -18.46 -10.51 -0.95
CA VAL A 89 -17.14 -10.20 -0.39
C VAL A 89 -16.66 -8.82 -0.86
N GLU A 90 -16.81 -8.48 -2.14
CA GLU A 90 -16.40 -7.18 -2.69
C GLU A 90 -17.27 -6.02 -2.17
N ASN A 91 -18.58 -6.23 -2.11
CA ASN A 91 -19.51 -5.25 -1.57
C ASN A 91 -19.20 -4.96 -0.10
N PHE A 92 -18.95 -6.00 0.70
CA PHE A 92 -18.61 -5.83 2.11
C PHE A 92 -17.23 -5.19 2.30
N ALA A 93 -16.21 -5.60 1.54
CA ALA A 93 -14.89 -4.96 1.58
C ALA A 93 -14.97 -3.46 1.21
N THR A 94 -15.79 -3.11 0.21
CA THR A 94 -16.04 -1.71 -0.17
C THR A 94 -16.75 -0.95 0.95
N TYR A 95 -17.71 -1.58 1.63
CA TYR A 95 -18.37 -0.99 2.79
C TYR A 95 -17.40 -0.73 3.94
N VAL A 96 -16.55 -1.72 4.29
CA VAL A 96 -15.50 -1.57 5.31
C VAL A 96 -14.57 -0.42 4.96
N HIS A 97 -14.08 -0.36 3.72
CA HIS A 97 -13.21 0.71 3.24
C HIS A 97 -13.86 2.11 3.39
N ARG A 98 -15.13 2.26 2.96
CA ARG A 98 -15.88 3.51 3.11
C ARG A 98 -16.12 3.88 4.57
N LEU A 99 -16.37 2.89 5.42
CA LEU A 99 -16.56 3.08 6.85
C LEU A 99 -15.26 3.63 7.47
N MET A 100 -14.10 3.04 7.18
CA MET A 100 -12.82 3.53 7.68
C MET A 100 -12.53 4.98 7.28
N ILE A 101 -12.86 5.36 6.04
CA ILE A 101 -12.76 6.76 5.57
C ILE A 101 -13.69 7.68 6.38
N LYS A 102 -14.94 7.27 6.64
CA LYS A 102 -15.88 8.05 7.46
C LYS A 102 -15.39 8.28 8.88
N PHE A 103 -14.72 7.29 9.46
CA PHE A 103 -14.08 7.39 10.78
C PHE A 103 -12.70 8.08 10.76
N LYS A 104 -12.31 8.66 9.62
CA LYS A 104 -11.04 9.39 9.41
C LYS A 104 -9.80 8.54 9.76
N GLN A 105 -9.87 7.24 9.50
CA GLN A 105 -8.75 6.32 9.69
C GLN A 105 -7.88 6.26 8.43
N ASN A 106 -6.59 6.02 8.63
CA ASN A 106 -5.62 5.95 7.54
C ASN A 106 -5.64 4.54 6.92
N VAL A 107 -6.41 4.38 5.84
CA VAL A 107 -6.38 3.15 5.03
C VAL A 107 -5.14 3.19 4.14
N THR A 108 -4.28 2.18 4.25
CA THR A 108 -3.05 2.10 3.44
C THR A 108 -3.29 1.47 2.09
N GLU A 109 -3.84 0.26 2.11
CA GLU A 109 -4.00 -0.57 0.94
C GLU A 109 -5.32 -1.33 1.07
N THR A 110 -5.95 -1.59 -0.07
CA THR A 110 -7.08 -2.50 -0.17
C THR A 110 -6.81 -3.40 -1.36
N TYR A 111 -6.72 -4.70 -1.10
CA TYR A 111 -6.23 -5.65 -2.09
C TYR A 111 -6.99 -6.98 -2.03
N ALA A 112 -6.84 -7.77 -3.09
CA ALA A 112 -7.36 -9.11 -3.21
C ALA A 112 -6.27 -10.14 -2.94
N ILE A 113 -6.63 -11.23 -2.27
CA ILE A 113 -5.80 -12.43 -2.18
C ILE A 113 -6.24 -13.39 -3.31
N PRO A 114 -5.31 -14.16 -3.91
CA PRO A 114 -5.64 -15.18 -4.90
C PRO A 114 -6.71 -16.14 -4.37
N THR A 115 -7.63 -16.53 -5.24
CA THR A 115 -8.77 -17.38 -4.87
C THR A 115 -8.30 -18.79 -4.58
N THR A 116 -8.76 -19.36 -3.46
CA THR A 116 -8.47 -20.75 -3.10
C THR A 116 -9.63 -21.63 -3.52
N SER A 117 -9.39 -22.59 -4.41
CA SER A 117 -10.39 -23.56 -4.85
C SER A 117 -10.28 -24.83 -4.02
N THR A 118 -11.34 -25.20 -3.31
CA THR A 118 -11.43 -26.45 -2.54
C THR A 118 -12.37 -27.41 -3.24
N SER A 119 -11.89 -28.58 -3.63
CA SER A 119 -12.73 -29.65 -4.16
C SER A 119 -13.31 -30.47 -3.01
N VAL A 120 -14.64 -30.55 -2.95
CA VAL A 120 -15.38 -31.36 -1.98
C VAL A 120 -15.87 -32.61 -2.69
N LYS A 121 -15.33 -33.76 -2.28
CA LYS A 121 -15.74 -35.08 -2.78
C LYS A 121 -16.75 -35.71 -1.82
N LYS A 122 -17.82 -36.27 -2.36
CA LYS A 122 -18.77 -37.04 -1.55
C LYS A 122 -18.19 -38.43 -1.32
N MET A 123 -17.97 -38.79 -0.05
CA MET A 123 -17.61 -40.16 0.30
C MET A 123 -18.86 -41.05 0.21
N GLY A 124 -18.84 -42.04 -0.68
CA GLY A 124 -19.92 -43.02 -0.82
C GLY A 124 -20.11 -43.81 0.48
N LYS A 125 -21.37 -44.00 0.92
CA LYS A 125 -21.70 -44.72 2.16
C LYS A 125 -21.74 -46.26 1.98
N ASN A 126 -21.62 -46.78 0.78
CA ASN A 126 -21.87 -48.20 0.50
C ASN A 126 -20.66 -48.83 -0.19
N ALA A 127 -20.00 -49.76 0.49
CA ALA A 127 -18.93 -50.61 -0.02
C ALA A 127 -19.47 -51.75 -0.91
N SER A 128 -20.38 -51.42 -1.83
CA SER A 128 -20.91 -52.36 -2.83
C SER A 128 -20.32 -52.00 -4.19
N ALA A 129 -19.56 -52.93 -4.75
CA ALA A 129 -18.63 -52.82 -5.88
C ALA A 129 -19.20 -52.31 -7.22
N ASP A 130 -20.46 -51.89 -7.28
CA ASP A 130 -21.15 -51.48 -8.51
C ASP A 130 -21.67 -50.03 -8.49
N VAL A 131 -21.33 -49.23 -7.46
CA VAL A 131 -21.75 -47.81 -7.33
C VAL A 131 -20.52 -46.87 -7.20
N GLU A 132 -19.47 -47.15 -7.97
CA GLU A 132 -18.24 -46.33 -8.03
C GLU A 132 -18.39 -45.04 -8.87
N GLN A 133 -19.61 -44.61 -9.24
CA GLN A 133 -19.81 -43.58 -10.27
C GLN A 133 -20.77 -42.45 -9.88
N MET A 134 -20.81 -42.04 -8.61
CA MET A 134 -21.43 -40.76 -8.24
C MET A 134 -20.46 -39.88 -7.46
N ASP A 135 -19.24 -39.75 -7.99
CA ASP A 135 -18.24 -38.77 -7.58
C ASP A 135 -18.63 -37.39 -8.13
N THR A 136 -19.63 -36.75 -7.53
CA THR A 136 -19.89 -35.34 -7.79
C THR A 136 -18.85 -34.50 -7.05
N ASP A 137 -17.77 -34.15 -7.73
CA ASP A 137 -16.78 -33.19 -7.24
C ASP A 137 -17.37 -31.78 -7.30
N ILE A 138 -17.65 -31.18 -6.13
CA ILE A 138 -18.08 -29.78 -6.04
C ILE A 138 -16.84 -28.93 -5.79
N VAL A 139 -16.51 -28.04 -6.72
CA VAL A 139 -15.42 -27.08 -6.54
C VAL A 139 -15.97 -25.80 -5.92
N LEU A 140 -15.51 -25.49 -4.71
CA LEU A 140 -15.87 -24.28 -3.99
C LEU A 140 -14.71 -23.28 -4.08
N ASN A 141 -14.97 -22.13 -4.69
CA ASN A 141 -14.00 -21.05 -4.80
C ASN A 141 -14.18 -20.09 -3.63
N ASN A 142 -13.13 -19.90 -2.83
CA ASN A 142 -13.12 -18.96 -1.73
C ASN A 142 -12.37 -17.69 -2.13
N HIS A 143 -13.08 -16.58 -2.14
CA HIS A 143 -12.55 -15.27 -2.48
C HIS A 143 -12.26 -14.49 -1.20
N GLN A 144 -11.11 -13.81 -1.18
CA GLN A 144 -10.71 -13.01 -0.03
C GLN A 144 -10.31 -11.59 -0.45
N ARG A 145 -10.69 -10.63 0.38
CA ARG A 145 -10.35 -9.21 0.25
C ARG A 145 -9.83 -8.72 1.59
N VAL A 146 -8.79 -7.89 1.54
CA VAL A 146 -8.17 -7.34 2.74
C VAL A 146 -8.15 -5.83 2.65
N VAL A 147 -8.62 -5.19 3.72
CA VAL A 147 -8.49 -3.74 3.93
C VAL A 147 -7.44 -3.53 5.01
N GLN A 148 -6.34 -2.87 4.66
CA GLN A 148 -5.24 -2.60 5.58
C GLN A 148 -5.38 -1.18 6.15
N VAL A 149 -5.36 -1.08 7.48
CA VAL A 149 -5.50 0.18 8.21
C VAL A 149 -4.28 0.38 9.10
N LYS A 150 -3.74 1.59 9.10
CA LYS A 150 -2.62 2.00 9.97
C LYS A 150 -3.09 2.84 11.14
N ASP A 151 -2.34 2.72 12.24
CA ASP A 151 -2.46 3.55 13.45
C ASP A 151 -3.89 3.61 14.00
N LEU A 152 -4.55 2.45 14.12
CA LEU A 152 -5.90 2.41 14.67
C LEU A 152 -5.87 2.72 16.18
N PRO A 153 -6.55 3.76 16.68
CA PRO A 153 -6.50 4.10 18.09
C PRO A 153 -7.26 3.07 18.94
N SER A 154 -6.69 2.71 20.08
CA SER A 154 -7.21 1.65 20.95
C SER A 154 -8.65 1.91 21.42
N THR A 155 -9.00 3.18 21.62
CA THR A 155 -10.33 3.60 22.05
C THR A 155 -11.41 3.48 20.97
N LEU A 156 -11.08 3.67 19.68
CA LEU A 156 -12.05 3.58 18.58
C LEU A 156 -12.20 2.16 18.04
N ALA A 157 -11.17 1.33 18.17
CA ALA A 157 -11.19 -0.04 17.70
C ALA A 157 -12.43 -0.84 18.17
N PRO A 158 -12.77 -0.92 19.46
CA PRO A 158 -13.94 -1.70 19.90
C PRO A 158 -15.26 -1.17 19.30
N MET A 159 -15.42 0.14 19.15
CA MET A 159 -16.61 0.74 18.53
C MET A 159 -16.73 0.35 17.05
N LEU A 160 -15.60 0.38 16.33
CA LEU A 160 -15.55 -0.02 14.92
C LEU A 160 -15.82 -1.53 14.75
N LEU A 161 -15.17 -2.35 15.56
CA LEU A 161 -15.36 -3.80 15.57
C LEU A 161 -16.83 -4.16 15.83
N GLN A 162 -17.46 -3.53 16.82
CA GLN A 162 -18.88 -3.72 17.12
C GLN A 162 -19.77 -3.35 15.93
N GLN A 163 -19.56 -2.18 15.32
CA GLN A 163 -20.32 -1.76 14.14
C GLN A 163 -20.15 -2.74 12.99
N LEU A 164 -18.92 -3.20 12.73
CA LEU A 164 -18.63 -4.15 11.66
C LEU A 164 -19.32 -5.48 11.90
N MET A 165 -19.23 -6.03 13.11
CA MET A 165 -19.88 -7.29 13.50
C MET A 165 -21.40 -7.26 13.27
N HIS A 166 -22.07 -6.15 13.56
CA HIS A 166 -23.51 -6.00 13.30
C HIS A 166 -23.87 -5.94 11.82
N THR A 167 -22.92 -5.58 10.96
CA THR A 167 -23.15 -5.39 9.51
C THR A 167 -22.63 -6.54 8.64
N VAL A 168 -22.02 -7.58 9.23
CA VAL A 168 -21.51 -8.73 8.48
C VAL A 168 -22.68 -9.45 7.80
N PRO A 169 -22.67 -9.57 6.46
CA PRO A 169 -23.72 -10.28 5.73
C PRO A 169 -23.59 -11.80 5.92
N GLN A 170 -24.69 -12.51 5.65
CA GLN A 170 -24.71 -13.98 5.66
C GLN A 170 -23.73 -14.54 4.61
N SER A 171 -23.13 -15.69 4.89
CA SER A 171 -22.13 -16.37 4.03
C SER A 171 -20.74 -15.72 3.96
N VAL A 172 -20.55 -14.53 4.53
CA VAL A 172 -19.22 -13.89 4.62
C VAL A 172 -18.62 -14.09 6.00
N SER A 173 -17.37 -14.55 6.05
CA SER A 173 -16.58 -14.62 7.27
C SER A 173 -15.65 -13.40 7.35
N PHE A 174 -15.64 -12.76 8.51
CA PHE A 174 -14.84 -11.56 8.76
C PHE A 174 -13.84 -11.85 9.89
N SER A 175 -12.57 -11.52 9.67
CA SER A 175 -11.51 -11.67 10.67
C SER A 175 -10.58 -10.46 10.68
N VAL A 176 -10.05 -10.14 11.86
CA VAL A 176 -9.10 -9.05 12.06
C VAL A 176 -7.79 -9.65 12.52
N LYS A 177 -6.71 -9.40 11.77
CA LYS A 177 -5.37 -9.91 12.05
C LYS A 177 -4.38 -8.75 12.11
N GLN A 178 -3.33 -8.90 12.89
CA GLN A 178 -2.20 -7.98 12.80
C GLN A 178 -1.41 -8.30 11.54
N TYR A 179 -0.93 -7.27 10.86
CA TYR A 179 -0.14 -7.43 9.64
C TYR A 179 1.23 -8.04 9.96
N THR A 180 1.56 -9.14 9.28
CA THR A 180 2.85 -9.85 9.37
C THR A 180 3.53 -9.94 8.00
N GLU A 181 4.81 -10.34 7.99
CA GLU A 181 5.56 -10.59 6.75
C GLU A 181 4.98 -11.79 5.96
N GLU A 182 4.34 -12.73 6.66
CA GLU A 182 3.67 -13.87 6.04
C GLU A 182 2.51 -13.41 5.13
N ASP A 183 1.73 -12.41 5.57
CA ASP A 183 0.65 -11.82 4.77
C ASP A 183 1.15 -11.12 3.50
N LEU A 184 2.40 -10.64 3.49
CA LEU A 184 3.05 -10.15 2.28
C LEU A 184 3.46 -11.31 1.38
N ASN A 185 4.10 -12.33 1.96
CA ASN A 185 4.60 -13.48 1.21
C ASN A 185 3.48 -14.24 0.50
N MET A 186 2.28 -14.32 1.09
CA MET A 186 1.10 -14.90 0.44
C MET A 186 0.68 -14.19 -0.86
N ARG A 187 1.06 -12.93 -1.05
CA ARG A 187 0.77 -12.20 -2.30
C ARG A 187 1.79 -12.47 -3.39
N TYR A 188 3.00 -12.91 -3.02
CA TYR A 188 4.09 -13.14 -3.96
C TYR A 188 4.07 -14.56 -4.52
N GLN A 189 4.65 -14.69 -5.71
CA GLN A 189 4.91 -16.01 -6.28
C GLN A 189 6.09 -16.66 -5.56
N GLN A 190 5.92 -17.92 -5.19
CA GLN A 190 6.99 -18.73 -4.60
C GLN A 190 8.10 -18.98 -5.62
N ARG A 191 9.36 -18.83 -5.20
CA ARG A 191 10.54 -19.07 -6.02
C ARG A 191 11.17 -20.40 -5.63
N ILE A 192 10.70 -21.47 -6.28
CA ILE A 192 11.08 -22.86 -5.99
C ILE A 192 12.60 -23.06 -6.12
N GLU A 193 13.25 -22.40 -7.08
CA GLU A 193 14.70 -22.48 -7.30
C GLU A 193 15.50 -22.03 -6.05
N ILE A 194 15.16 -20.87 -5.49
CA ILE A 194 15.82 -20.32 -4.29
C ILE A 194 15.56 -21.22 -3.08
N GLU A 195 14.37 -21.81 -2.97
CA GLU A 195 14.05 -22.75 -1.89
C GLU A 195 14.89 -24.03 -1.98
N ARG A 196 15.12 -24.56 -3.20
CA ARG A 196 16.02 -25.69 -3.42
C ARG A 196 17.45 -25.36 -3.04
N GLU A 197 17.98 -24.25 -3.52
CA GLU A 197 19.35 -23.79 -3.19
C GLU A 197 19.53 -23.59 -1.68
N LYS A 198 18.54 -23.03 -0.99
CA LYS A 198 18.54 -22.90 0.48
C LYS A 198 18.56 -24.25 1.17
N ALA A 199 17.76 -25.21 0.71
CA ALA A 199 17.72 -26.55 1.27
C ALA A 199 19.06 -27.29 1.08
N GLU A 200 19.69 -27.16 -0.09
CA GLU A 200 21.01 -27.72 -0.37
C GLU A 200 22.09 -27.11 0.55
N LEU A 201 22.10 -25.78 0.69
CA LEU A 201 23.03 -25.10 1.60
C LEU A 201 22.82 -25.51 3.06
N GLN A 202 21.56 -25.68 3.48
CA GLN A 202 21.24 -26.11 4.84
C GLN A 202 21.71 -27.56 5.09
N ALA A 203 21.50 -28.48 4.14
CA ALA A 203 22.01 -29.84 4.24
C ALA A 203 23.55 -29.90 4.33
N LEU A 204 24.26 -29.01 3.62
CA LEU A 204 25.72 -28.90 3.71
C LEU A 204 26.16 -28.37 5.09
N LEU A 205 25.43 -27.42 5.68
CA LEU A 205 25.71 -26.92 7.03
C LEU A 205 25.46 -27.98 8.11
N ASP A 206 24.38 -28.76 7.98
CA ASP A 206 24.02 -29.82 8.95
C ASP A 206 24.99 -31.02 8.87
N SER A 207 25.65 -31.22 7.73
CA SER A 207 26.66 -32.28 7.54
C SER A 207 28.04 -31.97 8.12
N ARG A 208 28.27 -30.74 8.60
CA ARG A 208 29.55 -30.25 9.10
C ARG A 208 29.59 -30.17 10.62
#